data_AF-A0A9J6HB37-F1
#
_entry.id   AF-A0A9J6HB37-F1
#
_cell.length_a   1.000
_cell.length_b   1.000
_cell.length_c   1.000
_cell.angle_alpha   90.00
_cell.angle_beta   90.00
_cell.angle_gamma   90.00
#
_symmetry.space_group_name_H-M   'P 1'
#
loop_
_entity.id
_entity.type
_entity.pdbx_description
1 polymer ?
#
loop_
_entity_poly.entity_id
_entity_poly.type
_entity_poly.pdbx_seq_one_letter_code
_entity_poly.pdbx_strand_id
1 'polypeptide(L)'
;MDHIWLVKFRTPAARERILKKGSLQVKGHFCAVIDPINQAVSIKVHRVSFDSPGECLSCALSESVDVKSVKQDAWAANGFEAAESTTRVIQMTVRQDVLLDKLPHAMKFYSSQVFVIVLGRAPLCLRCRRTGHMWHDGRVPWCFKCRSFGHTTDECVRTYARVVWWKRGGT
;
A
#
# COMPACT_ATOMS: atom_id res chain seq x y z
N MET A 1 0.72 -29.74 -1.73
CA MET A 1 -0.55 -29.05 -1.40
C MET A 1 -0.36 -28.46 -0.02
N ASP A 2 -0.44 -27.14 0.11
CA ASP A 2 -0.26 -26.49 1.40
C ASP A 2 -1.55 -26.62 2.21
N HIS A 3 -1.47 -27.30 3.36
CA HIS A 3 -2.61 -27.46 4.26
C HIS A 3 -2.78 -26.18 5.08
N ILE A 4 -3.62 -25.26 4.59
CA ILE A 4 -3.96 -24.02 5.28
C ILE A 4 -5.23 -24.23 6.12
N TRP A 5 -5.17 -23.85 7.39
CA TRP A 5 -6.34 -23.88 8.29
C TRP A 5 -6.71 -22.47 8.74
N LEU A 6 -7.98 -22.13 8.56
CA LEU A 6 -8.56 -20.89 9.08
C LEU A 6 -9.30 -21.20 10.38
N VAL A 7 -8.86 -20.58 11.48
CA VAL A 7 -9.39 -20.85 12.82
C VAL A 7 -9.99 -19.57 13.39
N LYS A 8 -11.28 -19.62 13.74
CA LYS A 8 -11.97 -18.53 14.44
C LYS A 8 -12.03 -18.83 15.94
N PHE A 9 -11.48 -17.94 16.75
CA PHE A 9 -11.49 -18.08 18.21
C PHE A 9 -12.76 -17.44 18.80
N ARG A 10 -13.34 -18.07 19.84
CA ARG A 10 -14.47 -17.51 20.60
C ARG A 10 -14.09 -16.30 21.46
N THR A 11 -12.88 -16.31 21.99
CA THR A 11 -12.38 -15.26 22.90
C THR A 11 -11.08 -14.67 22.39
N PRO A 12 -10.85 -13.35 22.51
CA PRO A 12 -9.61 -12.71 22.08
C PRO A 12 -8.37 -13.25 22.82
N ALA A 13 -8.50 -13.56 24.12
CA ALA A 13 -7.42 -14.13 24.91
C ALA A 13 -6.92 -15.50 24.39
N ALA A 14 -7.82 -16.33 23.85
CA ALA A 14 -7.44 -17.62 23.25
C ALA A 14 -6.66 -17.42 21.93
N ARG A 15 -7.06 -16.43 21.13
CA ARG A 15 -6.32 -16.02 19.92
C ARG A 15 -4.91 -15.58 20.29
N GLU A 16 -4.76 -14.66 21.24
CA GLU A 16 -3.45 -14.14 21.66
C GLU A 16 -2.52 -15.24 22.18
N ARG A 17 -3.04 -16.19 22.95
CA ARG A 17 -2.26 -17.35 23.43
C ARG A 17 -1.68 -18.19 22.29
N ILE A 18 -2.44 -18.40 21.23
CA ILE A 18 -1.99 -19.16 20.06
C ILE A 18 -0.99 -18.35 19.24
N LEU A 19 -1.25 -17.06 19.02
CA LEU A 19 -0.33 -16.16 18.33
C LEU A 19 1.02 -16.06 19.05
N LYS A 20 1.04 -15.97 20.39
CA LYS A 20 2.28 -15.95 21.19
C LYS A 20 3.15 -17.19 21.02
N LYS A 21 2.58 -18.34 20.67
CA LYS A 21 3.37 -19.55 20.40
C LYS A 21 4.11 -19.50 19.07
N GLY A 22 3.63 -18.71 18.09
CA GLY A 22 4.23 -18.51 16.76
C GLY A 22 4.23 -19.74 15.84
N SER A 23 4.31 -20.94 16.41
CA SER A 23 4.26 -22.22 15.71
C SER A 23 3.60 -23.27 16.60
N LEU A 24 3.03 -24.29 15.97
CA LEU A 24 2.37 -25.42 16.62
C LEU A 24 2.85 -26.72 16.01
N GLN A 25 2.95 -27.76 16.83
CA GLN A 25 3.14 -29.12 16.33
C GLN A 25 1.79 -29.82 16.30
N VAL A 26 1.31 -30.18 15.12
CA VAL A 26 0.02 -30.87 14.94
C VAL A 26 0.25 -32.18 14.21
N LYS A 27 -0.09 -33.30 14.86
CA LYS A 27 0.15 -34.66 14.32
C LYS A 27 1.60 -34.88 13.87
N GLY A 28 2.57 -34.34 14.63
CA GLY A 28 4.00 -34.44 14.32
C GLY A 28 4.52 -33.43 13.30
N HIS A 29 3.66 -32.67 12.62
CA HIS A 29 4.06 -31.66 11.64
C HIS A 29 4.14 -30.27 12.24
N PHE A 30 5.09 -29.47 11.76
CA PHE A 30 5.26 -28.08 12.15
C PHE A 30 4.30 -27.18 11.37
N CYS A 31 3.48 -26.43 12.08
CA CYS A 31 2.50 -25.52 11.52
C CYS A 31 2.84 -24.09 11.94
N ALA A 32 3.08 -23.21 10.96
CA ALA A 32 3.24 -21.79 11.22
C ALA A 32 1.89 -21.17 11.65
N VAL A 33 1.90 -20.39 12.72
CA VAL A 33 0.73 -19.61 13.14
C VAL A 33 0.88 -18.21 12.55
N ILE A 34 0.01 -17.89 11.60
CA ILE A 34 -0.02 -16.58 10.96
C ILE A 34 -1.24 -15.84 11.48
N ASP A 35 -1.03 -14.63 12.01
CA ASP A 35 -2.12 -13.71 12.24
C ASP A 35 -2.52 -13.07 10.91
N PRO A 36 -3.70 -13.35 10.35
CA PRO A 36 -4.12 -12.69 9.12
C PRO A 36 -4.37 -11.18 9.32
N ILE A 37 -4.51 -10.71 10.57
CA ILE A 37 -4.82 -9.32 10.89
C ILE A 37 -3.54 -8.53 11.21
N ASN A 38 -2.67 -9.04 12.09
CA ASN A 38 -1.38 -8.40 12.42
C ASN A 38 -0.23 -8.98 11.60
N GLN A 39 -0.31 -8.85 10.28
CA GLN A 39 0.82 -9.23 9.43
C GLN A 39 1.94 -8.21 9.60
N ALA A 40 3.16 -8.67 9.87
CA ALA A 40 4.35 -7.87 9.63
C ALA A 40 4.47 -7.70 8.12
N VAL A 41 4.16 -6.51 7.61
CA VAL A 41 4.15 -6.21 6.18
C VAL A 41 5.36 -5.35 5.84
N SER A 42 5.96 -5.66 4.70
CA SER A 42 6.96 -4.83 4.06
C SER A 42 6.28 -4.04 2.94
N ILE A 43 6.35 -2.71 3.00
CA ILE A 43 5.86 -1.83 1.94
C ILE A 43 7.03 -1.07 1.33
N LYS A 44 6.89 -0.68 0.06
CA LYS A 44 7.84 0.19 -0.62
C LYS A 44 7.27 1.58 -0.78
N VAL A 45 8.01 2.60 -0.37
CA VAL A 45 7.68 4.00 -0.62
C VAL A 45 8.65 4.57 -1.63
N HIS A 46 8.14 4.95 -2.80
CA HIS A 46 8.93 5.49 -3.90
C HIS A 46 8.94 7.02 -3.93
N ARG A 47 9.99 7.57 -4.56
CA ARG A 47 10.22 9.02 -4.75
C ARG A 47 10.47 9.78 -3.46
N VAL A 48 11.01 9.10 -2.46
CA VAL A 48 11.49 9.76 -1.23
C VAL A 48 12.81 10.44 -1.57
N SER A 49 12.97 11.70 -1.14
CA SER A 49 14.24 12.41 -1.32
C SER A 49 15.36 11.69 -0.55
N PHE A 50 16.58 11.71 -1.08
CA PHE A 50 17.74 11.09 -0.45
C PHE A 50 18.01 11.68 0.94
N ASP A 51 17.84 12.99 1.09
CA ASP A 51 18.11 13.72 2.34
C ASP A 51 16.99 13.59 3.38
N SER A 52 15.89 12.91 3.06
CA SER A 52 14.78 12.77 4.00
C SER A 52 15.07 11.70 5.06
N PRO A 53 15.06 12.05 6.36
CA PRO A 53 15.25 11.08 7.43
C PRO A 53 14.15 10.02 7.43
N GLY A 54 14.52 8.76 7.66
CA GLY A 54 13.56 7.65 7.75
C GLY A 54 12.53 7.84 8.88
N GLU A 55 12.94 8.50 9.97
CA GLU A 55 12.09 8.83 11.12
C GLU A 55 10.87 9.68 10.73
N CYS A 56 11.06 10.65 9.83
CA CYS A 56 9.97 11.50 9.37
C CYS A 56 8.93 10.70 8.57
N LEU A 57 9.40 9.69 7.81
CA LEU A 57 8.52 8.78 7.08
C LEU A 57 7.74 7.87 8.04
N SER A 58 8.38 7.43 9.12
CA SER A 58 7.71 6.69 10.20
C SER A 58 6.61 7.54 10.85
N CYS A 59 6.91 8.80 11.21
CA CYS A 59 5.94 9.72 11.78
C CYS A 59 4.73 9.91 10.85
N ALA A 60 4.95 10.10 9.56
CA ALA A 60 3.89 10.32 8.58
C ALA A 60 2.94 9.11 8.41
N LEU A 61 3.39 7.90 8.76
CA LEU A 61 2.60 6.67 8.65
C LEU A 61 2.07 6.18 10.02
N SER A 62 2.55 6.76 11.12
CA SER A 62 2.31 6.29 12.49
C SER A 62 0.85 6.26 12.92
N GLU A 63 -0.03 7.04 12.28
CA GLU A 63 -1.47 7.01 12.55
C GLU A 63 -2.08 5.65 12.18
N SER A 64 -1.62 5.05 11.08
CA SER A 64 -2.20 3.84 10.50
C SER A 64 -1.43 2.57 10.83
N VAL A 65 -0.11 2.69 11.04
CA VAL A 65 0.80 1.54 11.15
C VAL A 65 1.82 1.76 12.25
N ASP A 66 2.22 0.64 12.87
CA ASP A 66 3.34 0.58 13.78
C ASP A 66 4.61 0.25 13.00
N VAL A 67 5.49 1.24 12.80
CA VAL A 67 6.70 1.11 11.99
C VAL A 67 7.82 0.50 12.81
N LYS A 68 8.36 -0.64 12.36
CA LYS A 68 9.47 -1.34 13.01
C LYS A 68 10.82 -0.93 12.47
N SER A 69 10.94 -0.76 11.16
CA SER A 69 12.17 -0.29 10.53
C SER A 69 11.91 0.41 9.21
N VAL A 70 12.79 1.36 8.89
CA VAL A 70 12.85 2.03 7.59
C VAL A 70 14.26 1.81 7.04
N LYS A 71 14.36 1.27 5.83
CA LYS A 71 15.63 1.04 5.13
C LYS A 71 15.58 1.69 3.76
N GLN A 72 16.73 2.14 3.29
CA GLN A 72 16.90 2.59 1.91
C GLN A 72 17.12 1.37 1.02
N ASP A 73 16.37 1.30 -0.08
CA ASP A 73 16.53 0.24 -1.08
C ASP A 73 17.73 0.58 -1.97
N ALA A 74 18.53 -0.42 -2.33
CA ALA A 74 19.61 -0.28 -3.29
C ALA A 74 19.14 -0.73 -4.68
N TRP A 75 19.79 -0.23 -5.73
CA TRP A 75 19.49 -0.69 -7.09
C TRP A 75 19.92 -2.14 -7.27
N ALA A 76 19.07 -2.98 -7.88
CA ALA A 76 19.41 -4.37 -8.19
C ALA A 76 19.99 -4.55 -9.61
N ALA A 77 20.30 -3.45 -10.30
CA ALA A 77 20.80 -3.48 -11.67
C ALA A 77 22.32 -3.69 -11.68
N ASN A 78 22.81 -4.50 -12.62
CA ASN A 78 24.23 -4.80 -12.76
C ASN A 78 25.07 -3.52 -12.88
N GLY A 79 26.07 -3.37 -11.99
CA GLY A 79 26.95 -2.21 -11.91
C GLY A 79 26.43 -1.05 -11.05
N PHE A 80 25.25 -1.19 -10.43
CA PHE A 80 24.62 -0.19 -9.56
C PHE A 80 24.22 -0.76 -8.20
N GLU A 81 24.70 -1.95 -7.82
CA GLU A 81 24.27 -2.67 -6.62
C GLU A 81 24.53 -1.92 -5.31
N ALA A 82 25.53 -1.03 -5.30
CA ALA A 82 25.83 -0.14 -4.18
C ALA A 82 25.16 1.24 -4.30
N ALA A 83 24.54 1.56 -5.43
CA ALA A 83 23.87 2.82 -5.63
C ALA A 83 22.56 2.83 -4.84
N GLU A 84 22.38 3.86 -4.03
CA GLU A 84 21.16 4.05 -3.30
C GLU A 84 20.01 4.46 -4.24
N SER A 85 18.81 3.99 -3.95
CA SER A 85 17.60 4.41 -4.66
C SER A 85 16.79 5.43 -3.85
N THR A 86 15.84 6.08 -4.53
CA THR A 86 14.81 6.93 -3.91
C THR A 86 13.65 6.12 -3.30
N THR A 87 13.85 4.81 -3.13
CA THR A 87 12.85 3.91 -2.55
C THR A 87 13.23 3.61 -1.10
N ARG A 88 12.24 3.67 -0.22
CA ARG A 88 12.35 3.25 1.18
C ARG A 88 11.53 1.98 1.38
N VAL A 89 12.12 0.97 1.99
CA VAL A 89 11.45 -0.25 2.41
C VAL A 89 11.11 -0.12 3.87
N ILE A 90 9.83 -0.21 4.20
CA ILE A 90 9.34 -0.06 5.56
C ILE A 90 8.77 -1.38 6.04
N GLN A 91 9.33 -1.91 7.12
CA GLN A 91 8.75 -3.03 7.85
C GLN A 91 7.83 -2.50 8.94
N MET A 92 6.60 -2.98 8.98
CA MET A 92 5.58 -2.46 9.88
C MET A 92 4.57 -3.54 10.27
N THR A 93 3.78 -3.25 11.29
CA THR A 93 2.56 -3.99 11.63
C THR A 93 1.39 -3.06 11.43
N VAL A 94 0.36 -3.50 10.72
CA VAL A 94 -0.85 -2.70 10.55
C VAL A 94 -1.65 -2.73 11.86
N ARG A 95 -2.16 -1.58 12.29
CA ARG A 95 -3.01 -1.52 13.50
C ARG A 95 -4.32 -2.27 13.24
N GLN A 96 -4.90 -2.88 14.28
CA GLN A 96 -6.04 -3.82 14.17
C GLN A 96 -7.26 -3.28 13.40
N ASP A 97 -7.41 -1.95 13.32
CA ASP A 97 -8.56 -1.28 12.70
C ASP A 97 -8.31 -0.82 11.26
N VAL A 98 -7.10 -1.03 10.72
CA VAL A 98 -6.70 -0.56 9.39
C VAL A 98 -6.49 -1.76 8.46
N LEU A 99 -7.21 -1.79 7.33
CA LEU A 99 -6.93 -2.75 6.26
C LEU A 99 -5.72 -2.27 5.44
N LEU A 100 -4.88 -3.19 4.95
CA LEU A 100 -3.77 -2.85 4.04
C LEU A 100 -4.23 -2.05 2.81
N ASP A 101 -5.43 -2.34 2.31
CA ASP A 101 -6.05 -1.62 1.19
C ASP A 101 -6.44 -0.18 1.52
N LYS A 102 -6.53 0.17 2.81
CA LYS A 102 -6.86 1.52 3.29
C LYS A 102 -5.62 2.39 3.47
N LEU A 103 -4.41 1.83 3.40
CA LEU A 103 -3.20 2.65 3.32
C LEU A 103 -3.28 3.56 2.09
N PRO A 104 -2.76 4.80 2.16
CA PRO A 104 -2.73 5.67 1.00
C PRO A 104 -1.98 5.02 -0.16
N HIS A 105 -2.42 5.22 -1.40
CA HIS A 105 -1.62 4.87 -2.59
C HIS A 105 -0.57 5.94 -2.91
N ALA A 106 -0.86 7.17 -2.51
CA ALA A 106 0.07 8.28 -2.58
C ALA A 106 -0.21 9.21 -1.40
N MET A 107 0.84 9.86 -0.90
CA MET A 107 0.72 10.85 0.18
C MET A 107 1.68 12.00 -0.08
N LYS A 108 1.35 13.17 0.46
CA LYS A 108 2.30 14.28 0.51
C LYS A 108 3.33 14.00 1.59
N PHE A 109 4.59 14.16 1.25
CA PHE A 109 5.70 14.03 2.15
C PHE A 109 6.66 15.19 1.89
N TYR A 110 6.79 16.09 2.86
CA TYR A 110 7.38 17.42 2.65
C TYR A 110 6.74 18.13 1.43
N SER A 111 7.56 18.59 0.49
CA SER A 111 7.15 19.30 -0.72
C SER A 111 6.87 18.39 -1.92
N SER A 112 6.97 17.06 -1.76
CA SER A 112 6.82 16.09 -2.85
C SER A 112 5.70 15.09 -2.59
N GLN A 113 5.27 14.44 -3.67
CA GLN A 113 4.34 13.32 -3.61
C GLN A 113 5.12 12.01 -3.66
N VAL A 114 4.93 11.17 -2.65
CA VAL A 114 5.49 9.82 -2.57
C VAL A 114 4.42 8.78 -2.86
N PHE A 115 4.84 7.63 -3.38
CA PHE A 115 3.94 6.53 -3.73
C PHE A 115 4.18 5.34 -2.84
N VAL A 116 3.10 4.79 -2.29
CA VAL A 116 3.15 3.65 -1.39
C VAL A 116 2.72 2.41 -2.17
N ILE A 117 3.59 1.41 -2.22
CA ILE A 117 3.34 0.12 -2.87
C ILE A 117 3.29 -0.96 -1.80
N VAL A 118 2.16 -1.67 -1.80
CA VAL A 118 1.88 -2.80 -0.92
C VAL A 118 1.73 -4.03 -1.82
N LEU A 119 2.44 -5.11 -1.51
CA LEU A 119 2.33 -6.35 -2.27
C LEU A 119 0.92 -6.92 -2.16
N GLY A 120 0.36 -7.39 -3.28
CA GLY A 120 -1.00 -7.93 -3.34
C GLY A 120 -2.12 -6.89 -3.37
N ARG A 121 -1.82 -5.59 -3.17
CA ARG A 121 -2.81 -4.51 -3.31
C ARG A 121 -3.00 -4.11 -4.78
N ALA A 122 -4.24 -3.88 -5.17
CA ALA A 122 -4.57 -3.36 -6.50
C ALA A 122 -3.82 -2.03 -6.76
N PRO A 123 -3.11 -1.89 -7.90
CA PRO A 123 -2.32 -0.71 -8.20
C PRO A 123 -3.21 0.51 -8.45
N LEU A 124 -2.67 1.70 -8.16
CA LEU A 124 -3.27 2.98 -8.54
C LEU A 124 -2.79 3.37 -9.93
N CYS A 125 -3.71 3.62 -10.86
CA CYS A 125 -3.38 4.21 -12.14
C CYS A 125 -3.02 5.67 -11.97
N LEU A 126 -1.75 6.05 -12.21
CA LEU A 126 -1.29 7.44 -12.08
C LEU A 126 -1.92 8.39 -13.10
N ARG A 127 -2.51 7.85 -14.17
CA ARG A 127 -3.19 8.63 -15.22
C ARG A 127 -4.61 9.02 -14.81
N CYS A 128 -5.44 8.04 -14.44
CA CYS A 128 -6.85 8.27 -14.12
C CYS A 128 -7.17 8.32 -12.62
N ARG A 129 -6.18 8.02 -11.75
CA ARG A 129 -6.29 7.93 -10.29
C ARG A 129 -7.33 6.93 -9.79
N ARG A 130 -7.60 5.85 -10.56
CA ARG A 130 -8.45 4.73 -10.15
C ARG A 130 -7.61 3.50 -9.83
N THR A 131 -8.09 2.65 -8.94
CA THR A 131 -7.45 1.38 -8.58
C THR A 131 -7.77 0.28 -9.60
N GLY A 132 -6.93 -0.76 -9.66
CA GLY A 132 -7.18 -1.99 -10.42
C GLY A 132 -6.43 -2.11 -11.75
N HIS A 133 -5.69 -1.09 -12.18
CA HIS A 133 -4.81 -1.18 -13.36
C HIS A 133 -3.62 -0.21 -13.24
N MET A 134 -2.52 -0.52 -13.94
CA MET A 134 -1.39 0.39 -14.07
C MET A 134 -1.57 1.33 -15.28
N TRP A 135 -0.83 2.44 -15.30
CA TRP A 135 -0.91 3.41 -16.39
C TRP A 135 -0.65 2.78 -17.77
N HIS A 136 0.30 1.85 -17.86
CA HIS A 136 0.65 1.18 -19.11
C HIS A 136 -0.47 0.25 -19.64
N ASP A 137 -1.29 -0.31 -18.74
CA ASP A 137 -2.34 -1.28 -19.10
C ASP A 137 -3.67 -0.59 -19.47
N GLY A 138 -3.85 0.66 -19.04
CA GLY A 138 -5.14 1.34 -19.08
C GLY A 138 -5.45 2.00 -20.43
N ARG A 139 -6.33 1.39 -21.24
CA ARG A 139 -7.10 2.09 -22.28
C ARG A 139 -8.26 2.89 -21.66
N VAL A 140 -7.96 3.73 -20.68
CA VAL A 140 -9.00 4.55 -20.06
C VAL A 140 -9.37 5.67 -21.04
N PRO A 141 -10.64 5.74 -21.50
CA PRO A 141 -11.04 6.75 -22.49
C PRO A 141 -10.87 8.16 -21.94
N TRP A 142 -10.45 9.09 -22.79
CA TRP A 142 -10.26 10.51 -22.47
C TRP A 142 -11.35 11.34 -23.16
N CYS A 143 -12.05 12.15 -22.39
CA CYS A 143 -13.05 13.06 -22.91
C CYS A 143 -12.46 14.45 -23.16
N PHE A 144 -12.51 14.94 -24.40
CA PHE A 144 -12.00 16.27 -24.75
C PHE A 144 -12.94 17.41 -24.29
N LYS A 145 -14.24 17.14 -24.13
CA LYS A 145 -15.25 18.13 -23.68
C LYS A 145 -15.08 18.57 -22.24
N CYS A 146 -14.78 17.64 -21.32
CA CYS A 146 -14.61 17.94 -19.89
C CYS A 146 -13.19 17.65 -19.38
N ARG A 147 -12.27 17.25 -20.27
CA ARG A 147 -10.84 17.01 -19.99
C ARG A 147 -10.63 16.03 -18.82
N SER A 148 -11.37 14.94 -18.82
CA SER A 148 -11.33 13.92 -17.75
C SER A 148 -11.30 12.49 -18.29
N PHE A 149 -10.73 11.58 -17.50
CA PHE A 149 -10.68 10.14 -17.81
C PHE A 149 -11.97 9.40 -17.44
N GLY A 150 -12.28 8.35 -18.19
CA GLY A 150 -13.27 7.32 -17.86
C GLY A 150 -14.57 7.37 -18.67
N HIS A 151 -14.66 8.20 -19.72
CA HIS A 151 -15.70 8.18 -20.74
C HIS A 151 -15.20 8.88 -22.02
N THR A 152 -15.87 8.66 -23.16
CA THR A 152 -15.57 9.36 -24.42
C THR A 152 -16.31 10.70 -24.52
N THR A 153 -16.01 11.49 -25.55
CA THR A 153 -16.67 12.77 -25.83
C THR A 153 -18.18 12.62 -26.08
N ASP A 154 -18.62 11.47 -26.60
CA ASP A 154 -20.02 11.20 -26.94
C ASP A 154 -20.83 10.79 -25.70
N GLU A 155 -20.19 10.15 -24.73
CA GLU A 155 -20.75 9.75 -23.44
C GLU A 155 -20.71 10.89 -22.39
N CYS A 156 -20.33 12.10 -22.79
CA CYS A 156 -20.09 13.19 -21.86
C CYS A 156 -21.39 13.86 -21.41
N VAL A 157 -21.89 13.43 -20.25
CA VAL A 157 -22.99 14.11 -19.54
C VAL A 157 -22.42 15.22 -18.64
N ARG A 158 -22.78 16.48 -18.93
CA ARG A 158 -22.44 17.66 -18.13
C ARG A 158 -23.47 17.84 -17.00
N THR A 159 -23.21 17.24 -15.84
CA THR A 159 -23.96 17.56 -14.62
C THR A 159 -23.22 18.62 -13.80
N TYR A 160 -23.97 19.51 -13.13
CA TYR A 160 -23.45 20.58 -12.28
C TYR A 160 -22.39 20.08 -11.26
N ALA A 161 -22.58 18.88 -10.72
CA ALA A 161 -21.65 18.25 -9.78
C ALA A 161 -20.25 17.95 -10.36
N ARG A 162 -20.11 17.70 -11.67
CA ARG A 162 -18.83 17.35 -12.31
C ARG A 162 -17.89 18.54 -12.52
N VAL A 163 -18.42 19.76 -12.55
CA VAL A 163 -17.64 21.00 -12.70
C VAL A 163 -16.84 21.32 -11.43
N VAL A 164 -17.33 20.88 -10.26
CA VAL A 164 -16.74 21.20 -8.95
C VAL A 164 -15.53 20.32 -8.60
N TRP A 165 -15.48 19.08 -9.11
CA TRP A 165 -14.36 18.15 -8.89
C TRP A 165 -13.03 18.64 -9.48
N TRP A 166 -13.06 19.51 -10.49
CA TRP A 166 -11.85 20.11 -11.07
C TRP A 166 -11.23 21.20 -10.17
N LYS A 167 -12.04 21.95 -9.41
CA LYS A 167 -11.54 23.04 -8.56
C LYS A 167 -10.91 22.57 -7.25
N ARG A 168 -11.19 21.36 -6.79
CA ARG A 168 -10.55 20.77 -5.61
C ARG A 168 -9.58 19.70 -6.06
N GLY A 169 -8.40 20.14 -6.49
CA GLY A 169 -7.25 19.25 -6.62
C GLY A 169 -7.15 18.38 -5.36
N GLY A 170 -7.14 17.06 -5.58
CA GLY A 170 -7.20 16.05 -4.53
C GLY A 170 -6.30 16.36 -3.34
N THR A 171 -6.91 16.27 -2.16
CA THR A 171 -6.23 16.04 -0.88
C THR A 171 -5.47 14.72 -0.95
#